data_AF-A0A7C4PDY6-F1
#
_entry.id   AF-A0A7C4PDY6-F1
#
_cell.length_a   1.000
_cell.length_b   1.000
_cell.length_c   1.000
_cell.angle_alpha   90.00
_cell.angle_beta   90.00
_cell.angle_gamma   90.00
#
_symmetry.space_group_name_H-M   'P 1'
#
loop_
_entity.id
_entity.type
_entity.pdbx_description
1 polymer ?
#
loop_
_entity_poly.entity_id
_entity_poly.type
_entity_poly.pdbx_seq_one_letter_code
_entity_poly.pdbx_strand_id
1 'polypeptide(L)'
;MVSIINFYQYREEVKQALLAIKTELENEWDPTIASWIAYALASSGVKNNLPLSDILKGFEIWTQDSTIWAVKRNLAPLAFFTWLKKQYDFPIDMGFIERIVQEVETMDLDDKMSPLRRADQMFLLALGFSIAEHEKGKKLISQIAESQMRGTLSRQALYAASLRELGSESPFLPAEPQDAGDIIALLWWRLRYLPDPDKSQIWQEFANVKDSILLHNLDEFDARRILSPWEIALLYEALVMETSQPDPCMLFDYYPLHPRIRGIAETDFKQGNYFGAVFEACKVLEDYLRNSISSKNIGVTLSKETLGDPCDAKHSSPKVKINALDPTSTDYVSQLDEQKGYSSITVGAFQAFRNPKGHQPKDKSWVGVDPYEALDQLVIISHLMKRIEKALHSSP
;
A
#
# COMPACT_ATOMS: atom_id res chain seq x y z
N MET A 1 0.46 -10.47 19.81
CA MET A 1 -0.28 -9.33 19.24
C MET A 1 0.42 -9.01 17.93
N VAL A 2 -0.24 -9.17 16.79
CA VAL A 2 0.36 -8.87 15.48
C VAL A 2 0.81 -7.41 15.49
N SER A 3 2.06 -7.12 15.16
CA SER A 3 2.54 -5.75 15.00
C SER A 3 1.79 -5.14 13.81
N ILE A 4 0.82 -4.28 14.09
CA ILE A 4 0.03 -3.61 13.05
C ILE A 4 0.89 -2.49 12.48
N ILE A 5 1.24 -2.59 11.20
CA ILE A 5 1.91 -1.51 10.49
C ILE A 5 0.87 -0.46 10.13
N ASN A 6 1.02 0.76 10.65
CA ASN A 6 0.31 1.90 10.11
C ASN A 6 0.98 2.32 8.79
N PHE A 7 0.51 1.78 7.66
CA PHE A 7 1.16 1.98 6.35
C PHE A 7 1.28 3.44 5.94
N TYR A 8 0.29 4.28 6.22
CA TYR A 8 0.34 5.71 5.86
C TYR A 8 1.39 6.46 6.67
N GLN A 9 1.44 6.21 7.98
CA GLN A 9 2.46 6.79 8.85
C GLN A 9 3.85 6.29 8.47
N TYR A 10 3.99 4.97 8.28
CA TYR A 10 5.29 4.37 7.97
C TYR A 10 5.82 4.77 6.59
N ARG A 11 4.94 4.91 5.58
CA ARG A 11 5.32 5.50 4.28
C ARG A 11 5.93 6.88 4.45
N GLU A 12 5.35 7.70 5.31
CA GLU A 12 5.83 9.06 5.52
C GLU A 12 7.15 9.06 6.32
N GLU A 13 7.33 8.16 7.30
CA GLU A 13 8.62 7.94 7.97
C GLU A 13 9.74 7.53 6.98
N VAL A 14 9.46 6.58 6.08
CA VAL A 14 10.40 6.16 5.02
C VAL A 14 10.71 7.31 4.05
N LYS A 15 9.70 8.12 3.70
CA LYS A 15 9.90 9.31 2.87
C LYS A 15 10.80 10.34 3.54
N GLN A 16 10.62 10.60 4.84
CA GLN A 16 11.51 11.51 5.57
C GLN A 16 12.96 11.01 5.57
N ALA A 17 13.18 9.70 5.72
CA ALA A 17 14.52 9.12 5.60
C ALA A 17 15.13 9.34 4.20
N LEU A 18 14.37 9.14 3.13
CA LEU A 18 14.82 9.45 1.76
C LEU A 18 15.18 10.94 1.58
N LEU A 19 14.39 11.84 2.17
CA LEU A 19 14.67 13.29 2.12
C LEU A 19 15.92 13.67 2.93
N ALA A 20 16.17 13.01 4.07
CA ALA A 20 17.40 13.22 4.83
C ALA A 20 18.64 12.81 4.02
N ILE A 21 18.62 11.63 3.38
CA ILE A 21 19.70 11.19 2.50
C ILE A 21 19.85 12.14 1.29
N LYS A 22 18.74 12.66 0.75
CA LYS A 22 18.80 13.67 -0.33
C LYS A 22 19.52 14.95 0.12
N THR A 23 19.36 15.38 1.36
CA THR A 23 20.08 16.55 1.89
C THR A 23 21.59 16.29 1.96
N GLU A 24 22.03 15.07 2.24
CA GLU A 24 23.46 14.71 2.22
C GLU A 24 24.07 14.85 0.82
N LEU A 25 23.31 14.56 -0.24
CA LEU A 25 23.75 14.73 -1.64
C LEU A 25 24.05 16.18 -2.03
N GLU A 26 23.57 17.17 -1.26
CA GLU A 26 23.90 18.58 -1.48
C GLU A 26 25.36 18.89 -1.12
N ASN A 27 25.95 18.08 -0.23
CA ASN A 27 27.35 18.21 0.19
C ASN A 27 28.28 17.30 -0.62
N GLU A 28 27.88 16.05 -0.85
CA GLU A 28 28.67 15.06 -1.59
C GLU A 28 27.79 14.35 -2.62
N TRP A 29 27.95 14.71 -3.89
CA TRP A 29 27.15 14.12 -4.97
C TRP A 29 27.57 12.67 -5.25
N ASP A 30 26.71 11.73 -4.88
CA ASP A 30 26.80 10.33 -5.33
C ASP A 30 25.66 10.03 -6.33
N PRO A 31 25.97 9.80 -7.63
CA PRO A 31 24.96 9.58 -8.64
C PRO A 31 24.20 8.26 -8.46
N THR A 32 24.79 7.24 -7.81
CA THR A 32 24.10 5.98 -7.50
C THR A 32 23.05 6.18 -6.42
N ILE A 33 23.41 6.88 -5.34
CA ILE A 33 22.46 7.20 -4.26
C ILE A 33 21.36 8.10 -4.82
N ALA A 34 21.71 9.12 -5.60
CA ALA A 34 20.76 10.00 -6.28
C ALA A 34 19.76 9.22 -7.15
N SER A 35 20.23 8.20 -7.89
CA SER A 35 19.35 7.35 -8.70
C SER A 35 18.32 6.61 -7.85
N TRP A 36 18.70 6.03 -6.72
CA TRP A 36 17.78 5.29 -5.86
C TRP A 36 16.76 6.18 -5.16
N ILE A 37 17.17 7.38 -4.71
CA ILE A 37 16.23 8.35 -4.15
C ILE A 37 15.25 8.85 -5.22
N ALA A 38 15.76 9.18 -6.42
CA ALA A 38 14.91 9.60 -7.52
C ALA A 38 13.91 8.51 -7.92
N TYR A 39 14.37 7.27 -8.01
CA TYR A 39 13.54 6.11 -8.27
C TYR A 39 12.41 5.98 -7.24
N ALA A 40 12.76 6.04 -5.95
CA ALA A 40 11.78 5.97 -4.87
C ALA A 40 10.74 7.09 -5.00
N LEU A 41 11.16 8.34 -5.10
CA LEU A 41 10.27 9.50 -5.18
C LEU A 41 9.39 9.47 -6.43
N ALA A 42 9.89 8.95 -7.56
CA ALA A 42 9.12 8.80 -8.79
C ALA A 42 7.95 7.82 -8.64
N SER A 43 8.04 6.82 -7.76
CA SER A 43 6.93 5.86 -7.51
C SER A 43 5.65 6.52 -7.00
N SER A 44 5.78 7.66 -6.29
CA SER A 44 4.63 8.46 -5.83
C SER A 44 4.14 9.51 -6.85
N GLY A 45 4.68 9.48 -8.07
CA GLY A 45 4.38 10.41 -9.15
C GLY A 45 5.39 11.55 -9.28
N VAL A 46 5.56 12.01 -10.53
CA VAL A 46 6.51 13.09 -10.88
C VAL A 46 5.93 14.50 -10.77
N LYS A 47 4.60 14.63 -10.88
CA LYS A 47 3.92 15.92 -10.93
C LYS A 47 3.99 16.61 -9.57
N ASN A 48 4.45 17.86 -9.53
CA ASN A 48 4.63 18.65 -8.31
C ASN A 48 5.59 18.03 -7.27
N ASN A 49 6.50 17.15 -7.70
CA ASN A 49 7.49 16.51 -6.84
C ASN A 49 8.80 17.31 -6.83
N LEU A 50 8.85 18.38 -6.02
CA LEU A 50 10.01 19.28 -5.96
C LEU A 50 11.33 18.54 -5.62
N PRO A 51 11.37 17.64 -4.60
CA PRO A 51 12.60 16.92 -4.30
C PRO A 51 13.12 16.08 -5.48
N LEU A 52 12.24 15.44 -6.24
CA LEU A 52 12.61 14.69 -7.44
C LEU A 52 13.13 15.62 -8.55
N SER A 53 12.48 16.76 -8.77
CA SER A 53 12.92 17.75 -9.75
C SER A 53 14.30 18.34 -9.42
N ASP A 54 14.64 18.48 -8.14
CA ASP A 54 15.97 18.94 -7.74
C ASP A 54 17.06 17.88 -7.98
N ILE A 55 16.75 16.60 -7.76
CA ILE A 55 17.66 15.51 -8.14
C ILE A 55 17.86 15.46 -9.65
N LEU A 56 16.79 15.66 -10.44
CA LEU A 56 16.88 15.71 -11.91
C LEU A 56 17.86 16.81 -12.38
N LYS A 57 17.77 18.01 -11.81
CA LYS A 57 18.73 19.10 -12.09
C LYS A 57 20.16 18.71 -11.68
N GLY A 58 20.32 18.03 -10.55
CA GLY A 58 21.61 17.49 -10.12
C GLY A 58 22.23 16.57 -11.17
N PHE A 59 21.44 15.66 -11.75
CA PHE A 59 21.88 14.84 -12.88
C PHE A 59 22.21 15.66 -14.13
N GLU A 60 21.42 16.67 -14.48
CA GLU A 60 21.69 17.56 -15.63
C GLU A 60 23.02 18.31 -15.49
N ILE A 61 23.39 18.73 -14.27
CA ILE A 61 24.68 19.37 -14.00
C ILE A 61 25.80 18.33 -14.04
N TRP A 62 25.62 17.20 -13.33
CA TRP A 62 26.64 16.15 -13.24
C TRP A 62 27.02 15.56 -14.60
N THR A 63 26.04 15.37 -15.49
CA THR A 63 26.28 14.81 -16.83
C THR A 63 27.06 15.72 -17.79
N GLN A 64 27.27 17.00 -17.43
CA GLN A 64 28.12 17.92 -18.19
C GLN A 64 29.62 17.75 -17.88
N ASP A 65 29.97 17.03 -16.81
CA ASP A 65 31.36 16.78 -16.46
C ASP A 65 32.01 15.79 -17.44
N SER A 66 33.14 16.19 -18.01
CA SER A 66 33.93 15.36 -18.94
C SER A 66 34.46 14.05 -18.32
N THR A 67 34.53 13.98 -16.98
CA THR A 67 35.10 12.85 -16.23
C THR A 67 34.10 11.75 -15.89
N ILE A 68 32.79 11.93 -16.15
CA ILE A 68 31.75 10.97 -15.77
C ILE A 68 31.99 9.55 -16.31
N TRP A 69 32.63 9.44 -17.48
CA TRP A 69 32.92 8.15 -18.12
C TRP A 69 34.20 7.49 -17.62
N ALA A 70 35.05 8.20 -16.87
CA ALA A 70 36.26 7.63 -16.29
C ALA A 70 35.92 6.67 -15.12
N VAL A 71 34.74 6.79 -14.54
CA VAL A 71 34.32 5.98 -13.39
C VAL A 71 33.28 4.95 -13.84
N LYS A 72 33.69 3.67 -13.91
CA LYS A 72 32.83 2.56 -14.38
C LYS A 72 31.49 2.43 -13.63
N ARG A 73 31.44 2.79 -12.34
CA ARG A 73 30.19 2.75 -11.53
C ARG A 73 29.14 3.75 -12.00
N ASN A 74 29.50 4.72 -12.85
CA ASN A 74 28.57 5.72 -13.34
C ASN A 74 27.68 5.22 -14.48
N LEU A 75 27.94 4.03 -15.04
CA LEU A 75 27.14 3.50 -16.14
C LEU A 75 25.66 3.32 -15.77
N ALA A 76 25.37 2.78 -14.59
CA ALA A 76 23.97 2.57 -14.20
C ALA A 76 23.24 3.88 -13.89
N PRO A 77 23.83 4.86 -13.16
CA PRO A 77 23.21 6.18 -13.02
C PRO A 77 23.00 6.92 -14.35
N LEU A 78 23.91 6.78 -15.32
CA LEU A 78 23.73 7.38 -16.65
C LEU A 78 22.54 6.75 -17.40
N ALA A 79 22.42 5.43 -17.38
CA ALA A 79 21.25 4.74 -17.92
C ALA A 79 19.96 5.13 -17.18
N PHE A 80 20.01 5.16 -15.85
CA PHE A 80 18.86 5.57 -15.03
C PHE A 80 18.42 7.01 -15.32
N PHE A 81 19.36 7.94 -15.54
CA PHE A 81 19.02 9.32 -15.87
C PHE A 81 18.18 9.41 -17.15
N THR A 82 18.48 8.58 -18.14
CA THR A 82 17.66 8.42 -19.36
C THR A 82 16.23 7.97 -19.02
N TRP A 83 16.08 6.98 -18.13
CA TRP A 83 14.76 6.57 -17.63
C TRP A 83 14.04 7.70 -16.87
N LEU A 84 14.75 8.44 -16.01
CA LEU A 84 14.17 9.52 -15.22
C LEU A 84 13.68 10.67 -16.11
N LYS A 85 14.46 11.07 -17.13
CA LYS A 85 14.02 12.07 -18.12
C LYS A 85 12.72 11.64 -18.80
N LYS A 86 12.60 10.35 -19.14
CA LYS A 86 11.37 9.81 -19.73
C LYS A 86 10.15 9.92 -18.81
N GLN A 87 10.34 9.79 -17.49
CA GLN A 87 9.24 10.01 -16.53
C GLN A 87 8.70 11.45 -16.55
N TYR A 88 9.51 12.43 -16.98
CA TYR A 88 9.14 13.84 -17.17
C TYR A 88 8.75 14.18 -18.62
N ASP A 89 8.58 13.18 -19.49
CA ASP A 89 8.37 13.36 -20.94
C ASP A 89 9.47 14.20 -21.63
N PHE A 90 10.68 14.22 -21.07
CA PHE A 90 11.82 14.88 -21.68
C PHE A 90 12.48 14.00 -22.76
N PRO A 91 13.15 14.61 -23.76
CA PRO A 91 13.89 13.87 -24.78
C PRO A 91 14.97 12.96 -24.17
N ILE A 92 15.00 11.72 -24.63
CA ILE A 92 16.01 10.72 -24.27
C ILE A 92 17.26 10.92 -25.13
N ASP A 93 18.44 10.90 -24.51
CA ASP A 93 19.70 10.92 -25.23
C ASP A 93 20.21 9.49 -25.47
N MET A 94 20.06 9.02 -26.71
CA MET A 94 20.49 7.69 -27.13
C MET A 94 22.02 7.54 -27.18
N GLY A 95 22.78 8.65 -27.23
CA GLY A 95 24.23 8.63 -27.18
C GLY A 95 24.76 8.06 -25.86
N PHE A 96 24.06 8.31 -24.74
CA PHE A 96 24.37 7.64 -23.47
C PHE A 96 24.20 6.14 -23.59
N ILE A 97 23.07 5.68 -24.14
CA ILE A 97 22.76 4.25 -24.26
C ILE A 97 23.78 3.53 -25.14
N GLU A 98 24.11 4.08 -26.31
CA GLU A 98 25.09 3.50 -27.22
C GLU A 98 26.47 3.38 -26.59
N ARG A 99 26.93 4.43 -25.91
CA ARG A 99 28.23 4.41 -25.24
C ARG A 99 28.26 3.46 -24.04
N ILE A 100 27.17 3.36 -23.28
CA ILE A 100 27.06 2.39 -22.19
C ILE A 100 27.17 0.96 -22.74
N VAL A 101 26.53 0.63 -23.87
CA VAL A 101 26.68 -0.69 -24.51
C VAL A 101 28.15 -0.96 -24.86
N GLN A 102 28.84 -0.01 -25.47
CA GLN A 102 30.26 -0.16 -25.81
C GLN A 102 31.14 -0.42 -24.59
N GLU A 103 30.93 0.32 -23.51
CA GLU A 103 31.66 0.13 -22.25
C GLU A 103 31.38 -1.27 -21.67
N VAL A 104 30.10 -1.66 -21.59
CA VAL A 104 29.67 -2.98 -21.07
C VAL A 104 30.24 -4.14 -21.89
N GLU A 105 30.29 -4.04 -23.21
CA GLU A 105 30.86 -5.08 -24.10
C GLU A 105 32.35 -5.36 -23.82
N THR A 106 33.07 -4.37 -23.29
CA THR A 106 34.50 -4.48 -22.97
C THR A 106 34.78 -4.85 -21.50
N MET A 107 33.75 -4.92 -20.67
CA MET A 107 33.93 -5.20 -19.24
C MET A 107 34.19 -6.68 -18.96
N ASP A 108 35.15 -6.90 -18.06
CA ASP A 108 35.35 -8.19 -17.44
C ASP A 108 34.23 -8.46 -16.41
N LEU A 109 33.43 -9.50 -16.65
CA LEU A 109 32.36 -9.92 -15.75
C LEU A 109 32.87 -10.70 -14.54
N ASP A 110 34.09 -11.25 -14.62
CA ASP A 110 34.73 -12.00 -13.53
C ASP A 110 35.41 -11.07 -12.52
N ASP A 111 35.70 -9.81 -12.89
CA ASP A 111 36.20 -8.79 -11.98
C ASP A 111 35.20 -8.55 -10.82
N LYS A 112 35.66 -8.80 -9.59
CA LYS A 112 34.86 -8.61 -8.36
C LYS A 112 34.41 -7.17 -8.16
N MET A 113 35.13 -6.20 -8.70
CA MET A 113 34.80 -4.78 -8.61
C MET A 113 33.92 -4.30 -9.77
N SER A 114 33.55 -5.20 -10.70
CA SER A 114 32.69 -4.84 -11.82
C SER A 114 31.33 -4.34 -11.33
N PRO A 115 30.86 -3.17 -11.80
CA PRO A 115 29.53 -2.65 -11.45
C PRO A 115 28.41 -3.58 -11.96
N LEU A 116 28.69 -4.43 -12.95
CA LEU A 116 27.74 -5.39 -13.49
C LEU A 116 27.48 -6.56 -12.53
N ARG A 117 28.39 -6.80 -11.57
CA ARG A 117 28.20 -7.74 -10.46
C ARG A 117 27.41 -7.13 -9.30
N ARG A 118 26.97 -5.88 -9.37
CA ARG A 118 26.16 -5.25 -8.33
C ARG A 118 24.70 -5.23 -8.78
N ALA A 119 23.84 -5.96 -8.07
CA ALA A 119 22.44 -6.07 -8.47
C ALA A 119 21.69 -4.73 -8.36
N ASP A 120 22.08 -3.88 -7.40
CA ASP A 120 21.59 -2.51 -7.27
C ASP A 120 21.91 -1.66 -8.51
N GLN A 121 23.12 -1.81 -9.07
CA GLN A 121 23.50 -1.16 -10.32
C GLN A 121 22.79 -1.77 -11.52
N MET A 122 22.68 -3.10 -11.57
CA MET A 122 22.05 -3.79 -12.70
C MET A 122 20.58 -3.42 -12.85
N PHE A 123 19.86 -3.20 -11.75
CA PHE A 123 18.47 -2.76 -11.81
C PHE A 123 18.32 -1.36 -12.39
N LEU A 124 19.13 -0.40 -11.92
CA LEU A 124 19.16 0.96 -12.47
C LEU A 124 19.54 0.98 -13.97
N LEU A 125 20.51 0.14 -14.34
CA LEU A 125 20.90 -0.05 -15.74
C LEU A 125 19.74 -0.57 -16.58
N ALA A 126 19.03 -1.60 -16.09
CA ALA A 126 17.89 -2.19 -16.77
C ALA A 126 16.72 -1.20 -16.96
N LEU A 127 16.44 -0.34 -15.97
CA LEU A 127 15.45 0.73 -16.11
C LEU A 127 15.79 1.68 -17.27
N GLY A 128 17.06 2.06 -17.42
CA GLY A 128 17.50 2.89 -18.55
C GLY A 128 17.34 2.21 -19.90
N PHE A 129 17.57 0.91 -19.97
CA PHE A 129 17.43 0.13 -21.21
C PHE A 129 15.98 -0.26 -21.51
N SER A 130 15.09 -0.36 -20.53
CA SER A 130 13.69 -0.75 -20.75
C SER A 130 12.96 0.25 -21.66
N ILE A 131 13.28 1.54 -21.50
CA ILE A 131 12.73 2.64 -22.30
C ILE A 131 13.54 2.96 -23.55
N ALA A 132 14.71 2.35 -23.75
CA ALA A 132 15.54 2.58 -24.92
C ALA A 132 15.13 1.66 -26.10
N GLU A 133 15.10 2.20 -27.32
CA GLU A 133 14.88 1.44 -28.54
C GLU A 133 16.18 0.75 -29.01
N HIS A 134 16.82 -0.04 -28.13
CA HIS A 134 18.14 -0.63 -28.38
C HIS A 134 18.18 -2.14 -28.05
N GLU A 135 17.65 -2.96 -28.96
CA GLU A 135 17.46 -4.42 -28.78
C GLU A 135 18.75 -5.20 -28.50
N LYS A 136 19.85 -4.87 -29.17
CA LYS A 136 21.16 -5.53 -28.92
C LYS A 136 21.61 -5.33 -27.46
N GLY A 137 21.42 -4.11 -26.96
CA GLY A 137 21.77 -3.71 -25.60
C GLY A 137 20.89 -4.40 -24.57
N LYS A 138 19.57 -4.41 -24.78
CA LYS A 138 18.64 -5.17 -23.92
C LYS A 138 19.05 -6.63 -23.78
N LYS A 139 19.34 -7.30 -24.91
CA LYS A 139 19.80 -8.69 -24.91
C LYS A 139 21.11 -8.87 -24.15
N LEU A 140 22.09 -7.99 -24.35
CA LEU A 140 23.37 -8.02 -23.63
C LEU A 140 23.15 -7.90 -22.11
N ILE A 141 22.39 -6.89 -21.67
CA ILE A 141 22.13 -6.67 -20.25
C ILE A 141 21.33 -7.84 -19.64
N SER A 142 20.34 -8.38 -20.36
CA SER A 142 19.60 -9.57 -19.91
C SER A 142 20.51 -10.78 -19.71
N GLN A 143 21.41 -11.07 -20.67
CA GLN A 143 22.35 -12.19 -20.54
C GLN A 143 23.28 -12.02 -19.34
N ILE A 144 23.76 -10.80 -19.10
CA ILE A 144 24.57 -10.48 -17.92
C ILE A 144 23.77 -10.70 -16.64
N ALA A 145 22.56 -10.16 -16.55
CA ALA A 145 21.69 -10.29 -15.38
C ALA A 145 21.39 -11.76 -15.06
N GLU A 146 21.07 -12.57 -16.08
CA GLU A 146 20.84 -14.01 -15.93
C GLU A 146 22.09 -14.74 -15.42
N SER A 147 23.27 -14.46 -15.99
CA SER A 147 24.52 -15.10 -15.59
C SER A 147 24.95 -14.79 -14.15
N GLN A 148 24.62 -13.58 -13.67
CA GLN A 148 25.04 -13.05 -12.36
C GLN A 148 24.01 -13.25 -11.24
N MET A 149 22.83 -13.81 -11.55
CA MET A 149 21.74 -14.08 -10.61
C MET A 149 22.08 -15.23 -9.65
N ARG A 150 22.93 -14.94 -8.69
CA ARG A 150 23.43 -15.86 -7.66
C ARG A 150 23.67 -15.08 -6.38
N GLY A 151 23.76 -15.76 -5.23
CA GLY A 151 24.05 -15.13 -3.93
C GLY A 151 22.80 -14.97 -3.06
N THR A 152 22.71 -13.88 -2.29
CA THR A 152 21.57 -13.58 -1.41
C THR A 152 20.26 -13.45 -2.19
N LEU A 153 19.12 -13.61 -1.52
CA LEU A 153 17.82 -13.52 -2.19
C LEU A 153 17.53 -12.10 -2.67
N SER A 154 17.91 -11.10 -1.90
CA SER A 154 17.89 -9.68 -2.27
C SER A 154 18.60 -9.42 -3.60
N ARG A 155 19.81 -9.97 -3.76
CA ARG A 155 20.60 -9.85 -4.99
C ARG A 155 19.91 -10.55 -6.16
N GLN A 156 19.41 -11.77 -5.95
CA GLN A 156 18.69 -12.51 -6.98
C GLN A 156 17.41 -11.79 -7.41
N ALA A 157 16.64 -11.24 -6.47
CA ALA A 157 15.41 -10.49 -6.74
C ALA A 157 15.66 -9.24 -7.60
N LEU A 158 16.73 -8.49 -7.34
CA LEU A 158 17.09 -7.32 -8.16
C LEU A 158 17.53 -7.70 -9.58
N TYR A 159 18.32 -8.77 -9.76
CA TYR A 159 18.65 -9.27 -11.10
C TYR A 159 17.42 -9.80 -11.84
N ALA A 160 16.53 -10.48 -11.12
CA ALA A 160 15.23 -10.91 -11.65
C ALA A 160 14.40 -9.71 -12.11
N ALA A 161 14.45 -8.60 -11.37
CA ALA A 161 13.79 -7.35 -11.73
C ALA A 161 14.39 -6.71 -12.96
N SER A 162 15.71 -6.69 -13.07
CA SER A 162 16.38 -6.29 -14.30
C SER A 162 15.86 -7.05 -15.52
N LEU A 163 15.71 -8.38 -15.42
CA LEU A 163 15.16 -9.18 -16.53
C LEU A 163 13.72 -8.80 -16.86
N ARG A 164 12.87 -8.61 -15.84
CA ARG A 164 11.46 -8.20 -16.03
C ARG A 164 11.35 -6.83 -16.69
N GLU A 165 12.12 -5.84 -16.25
CA GLU A 165 12.15 -4.50 -16.84
C GLU A 165 12.60 -4.54 -18.31
N LEU A 166 13.51 -5.45 -18.66
CA LEU A 166 13.98 -5.65 -20.03
C LEU A 166 13.02 -6.50 -20.90
N GLY A 167 11.87 -6.92 -20.35
CA GLY A 167 10.89 -7.74 -21.06
C GLY A 167 11.32 -9.21 -21.22
N SER A 168 12.30 -9.68 -20.45
CA SER A 168 12.76 -11.06 -20.43
C SER A 168 12.06 -11.87 -19.34
N GLU A 169 11.90 -13.19 -19.55
CA GLU A 169 11.46 -14.08 -18.47
C GLU A 169 12.53 -14.17 -17.38
N SER A 170 12.09 -14.34 -16.14
CA SER A 170 12.98 -14.51 -15.00
C SER A 170 12.82 -15.90 -14.40
N PRO A 171 13.89 -16.69 -14.24
CA PRO A 171 13.88 -17.98 -13.55
C PRO A 171 13.80 -17.86 -12.03
N PHE A 172 13.64 -16.65 -11.47
CA PHE A 172 13.69 -16.41 -10.04
C PHE A 172 12.52 -17.08 -9.31
N LEU A 173 12.87 -17.95 -8.38
CA LEU A 173 11.94 -18.62 -7.46
C LEU A 173 12.22 -18.10 -6.05
N PRO A 174 11.27 -17.37 -5.43
CA PRO A 174 11.42 -16.94 -4.05
C PRO A 174 11.68 -18.12 -3.10
N ALA A 175 12.71 -18.01 -2.26
CA ALA A 175 12.99 -18.95 -1.17
C ALA A 175 12.80 -18.26 0.20
N GLU A 176 13.07 -18.97 1.29
CA GLU A 176 12.99 -18.41 2.64
C GLU A 176 14.03 -17.30 2.87
N PRO A 177 13.61 -16.09 3.28
CA PRO A 177 14.52 -14.97 3.50
C PRO A 177 15.44 -15.21 4.71
N GLN A 178 16.70 -14.78 4.60
CA GLN A 178 17.71 -14.97 5.67
C GLN A 178 17.88 -13.75 6.57
N ASP A 179 17.61 -12.56 6.04
CA ASP A 179 17.79 -11.29 6.75
C ASP A 179 16.72 -10.26 6.34
N ALA A 180 16.76 -9.08 6.97
CA ALA A 180 15.83 -8.01 6.69
C ALA A 180 15.93 -7.46 5.25
N GLY A 181 17.10 -7.54 4.62
CA GLY A 181 17.30 -7.11 3.23
C GLY A 181 16.62 -8.06 2.24
N ASP A 182 16.72 -9.37 2.49
CA ASP A 182 15.99 -10.38 1.74
C ASP A 182 14.47 -10.21 1.89
N ILE A 183 13.98 -9.93 3.12
CA ILE A 183 12.55 -9.68 3.36
C ILE A 183 12.07 -8.45 2.59
N ILE A 184 12.80 -7.33 2.63
CA ILE A 184 12.42 -6.10 1.91
C ILE A 184 12.41 -6.32 0.40
N ALA A 185 13.45 -6.99 -0.14
CA ALA A 185 13.54 -7.25 -1.56
C ALA A 185 12.44 -8.21 -2.05
N LEU A 186 12.13 -9.26 -1.28
CA LEU A 186 11.03 -10.18 -1.60
C LEU A 186 9.65 -9.53 -1.45
N LEU A 187 9.44 -8.70 -0.42
CA LEU A 187 8.24 -7.89 -0.25
C LEU A 187 7.99 -7.05 -1.50
N TRP A 188 8.97 -6.25 -1.89
CA TRP A 188 8.89 -5.40 -3.07
C TRP A 188 8.67 -6.21 -4.34
N TRP A 189 9.46 -7.27 -4.55
CA TRP A 189 9.36 -8.15 -5.72
C TRP A 189 7.98 -8.74 -5.89
N ARG A 190 7.43 -9.33 -4.81
CA ARG A 190 6.13 -10.00 -4.82
C ARG A 190 5.01 -9.00 -5.12
N LEU A 191 5.04 -7.83 -4.49
CA LEU A 191 4.04 -6.78 -4.72
C LEU A 191 4.08 -6.21 -6.14
N ARG A 192 5.28 -6.09 -6.73
CA ARG A 192 5.45 -5.47 -8.05
C ARG A 192 5.20 -6.42 -9.21
N TYR A 193 5.65 -7.67 -9.11
CA TYR A 193 5.72 -8.56 -10.27
C TYR A 193 4.80 -9.78 -10.21
N LEU A 194 4.19 -10.10 -9.05
CA LEU A 194 3.18 -11.15 -8.98
C LEU A 194 1.78 -10.55 -9.24
N PRO A 195 0.92 -11.25 -10.00
CA PRO A 195 -0.41 -10.74 -10.36
C PRO A 195 -1.37 -10.66 -9.17
N ASP A 196 -1.25 -11.57 -8.20
CA ASP A 196 -2.13 -11.65 -7.03
C ASP A 196 -1.34 -12.15 -5.81
N PRO A 197 -0.46 -11.31 -5.23
CA PRO A 197 0.36 -11.70 -4.09
C PRO A 197 -0.48 -11.77 -2.80
N ASP A 198 -0.18 -12.74 -1.91
CA ASP A 198 -0.74 -12.76 -0.55
C ASP A 198 -0.15 -11.62 0.28
N LYS A 199 -0.72 -10.42 0.12
CA LYS A 199 -0.25 -9.19 0.78
C LYS A 199 -0.24 -9.32 2.29
N SER A 200 -1.24 -10.01 2.87
CA SER A 200 -1.35 -10.20 4.31
C SER A 200 -0.14 -10.98 4.85
N GLN A 201 0.21 -12.10 4.22
CA GLN A 201 1.39 -12.87 4.59
C GLN A 201 2.68 -12.07 4.42
N ILE A 202 2.86 -11.41 3.27
CA ILE A 202 4.11 -10.72 2.93
C ILE A 202 4.36 -9.52 3.86
N TRP A 203 3.32 -8.74 4.18
CA TRP A 203 3.45 -7.63 5.14
C TRP A 203 3.64 -8.13 6.56
N GLN A 204 3.08 -9.29 6.93
CA GLN A 204 3.34 -9.92 8.22
C GLN A 204 4.81 -10.35 8.38
N GLU A 205 5.42 -10.91 7.33
CA GLU A 205 6.86 -11.23 7.31
C GLU A 205 7.70 -9.97 7.55
N PHE A 206 7.36 -8.86 6.91
CA PHE A 206 8.03 -7.57 7.13
C PHE A 206 7.79 -7.00 8.54
N ALA A 207 6.57 -7.08 9.06
CA ALA A 207 6.22 -6.59 10.40
C ALA A 207 7.09 -7.24 11.50
N ASN A 208 7.51 -8.49 11.30
CA ASN A 208 8.36 -9.21 12.25
C ASN A 208 9.80 -8.68 12.32
N VAL A 209 10.28 -7.99 11.29
CA VAL A 209 11.65 -7.44 11.24
C VAL A 209 11.72 -5.91 11.29
N LYS A 210 10.58 -5.22 11.17
CA LYS A 210 10.49 -3.76 11.16
C LYS A 210 11.20 -3.09 12.34
N ASP A 211 11.12 -3.65 13.53
CA ASP A 211 11.72 -3.02 14.73
C ASP A 211 13.22 -3.34 14.89
N SER A 212 13.78 -4.21 14.01
CA SER A 212 15.20 -4.56 13.98
C SER A 212 16.04 -3.74 12.99
N ILE A 213 15.40 -2.85 12.23
CA ILE A 213 16.02 -2.04 11.19
C ILE A 213 15.98 -0.54 11.51
N LEU A 214 16.89 0.20 10.89
CA LEU A 214 16.97 1.66 10.90
C LEU A 214 16.85 2.19 9.48
N LEU A 215 15.96 3.16 9.28
CA LEU A 215 15.77 3.81 7.99
C LEU A 215 16.90 4.80 7.66
N HIS A 216 17.48 5.42 8.68
CA HIS A 216 18.56 6.38 8.55
C HIS A 216 19.33 6.46 9.87
N ASN A 217 20.64 6.72 9.81
CA ASN A 217 21.47 6.76 11.01
C ASN A 217 21.25 8.08 11.76
N LEU A 218 20.52 8.01 12.89
CA LEU A 218 20.28 9.17 13.75
C LEU A 218 21.07 9.11 15.06
N ASP A 219 21.61 7.94 15.43
CA ASP A 219 22.31 7.70 16.69
C ASP A 219 23.35 6.57 16.51
N GLU A 220 24.63 6.89 16.74
CA GLU A 220 25.76 5.95 16.62
C GLU A 220 25.70 4.78 17.61
N PHE A 221 24.89 4.89 18.66
CA PHE A 221 24.72 3.83 19.67
C PHE A 221 23.60 2.82 19.34
N ASP A 222 22.86 3.03 18.25
CA ASP A 222 21.78 2.14 17.87
C ASP A 222 22.33 0.88 17.15
N ALA A 223 22.13 -0.28 17.76
CA ALA A 223 22.64 -1.56 17.27
C ALA A 223 21.80 -2.19 16.13
N ARG A 224 20.69 -1.55 15.73
CA ARG A 224 19.83 -2.03 14.65
C ARG A 224 20.51 -1.95 13.29
N ARG A 225 20.05 -2.77 12.34
CA ARG A 225 20.61 -2.80 10.98
C ARG A 225 20.17 -1.57 10.20
N ILE A 226 21.12 -0.71 9.81
CA ILE A 226 20.85 0.42 8.92
C ILE A 226 20.56 -0.09 7.51
N LEU A 227 19.42 0.32 6.95
CA LEU A 227 19.07 0.02 5.57
C LEU A 227 19.94 0.82 4.60
N SER A 228 20.34 0.17 3.52
CA SER A 228 20.98 0.86 2.39
C SER A 228 19.98 1.69 1.58
N PRO A 229 20.43 2.70 0.80
CA PRO A 229 19.54 3.56 0.03
C PRO A 229 18.60 2.82 -0.93
N TRP A 230 19.06 1.73 -1.56
CA TRP A 230 18.22 0.93 -2.43
C TRP A 230 17.15 0.14 -1.66
N GLU A 231 17.46 -0.39 -0.47
CA GLU A 231 16.47 -1.07 0.38
C GLU A 231 15.37 -0.12 0.83
N ILE A 232 15.72 1.11 1.21
CA ILE A 232 14.76 2.16 1.57
C ILE A 232 13.88 2.49 0.36
N ALA A 233 14.47 2.58 -0.83
CA ALA A 233 13.75 2.86 -2.07
C ALA A 233 12.74 1.75 -2.44
N LEU A 234 13.14 0.48 -2.35
CA LEU A 234 12.25 -0.66 -2.57
C LEU A 234 11.10 -0.70 -1.55
N LEU A 235 11.41 -0.47 -0.28
CA LEU A 235 10.41 -0.39 0.80
C LEU A 235 9.43 0.77 0.57
N TYR A 236 9.93 1.94 0.14
CA TYR A 236 9.08 3.08 -0.15
C TYR A 236 8.10 2.79 -1.28
N GLU A 237 8.56 2.21 -2.40
CA GLU A 237 7.67 1.83 -3.50
C GLU A 237 6.64 0.78 -3.06
N ALA A 238 7.04 -0.22 -2.27
CA ALA A 238 6.11 -1.20 -1.69
C ALA A 238 5.01 -0.53 -0.86
N LEU A 239 5.38 0.45 -0.02
CA LEU A 239 4.43 1.23 0.77
C LEU A 239 3.54 2.13 -0.09
N VAL A 240 4.06 2.71 -1.17
CA VAL A 240 3.26 3.48 -2.13
C VAL A 240 2.22 2.58 -2.80
N MET A 241 2.58 1.37 -3.24
CA MET A 241 1.62 0.41 -3.81
C MET A 241 0.52 0.07 -2.80
N GLU A 242 0.88 -0.25 -1.57
CA GLU A 242 -0.08 -0.62 -0.53
C GLU A 242 -1.00 0.56 -0.13
N THR A 243 -0.45 1.77 -0.01
CA THR A 243 -1.26 2.93 0.39
C THR A 243 -2.11 3.51 -0.74
N SER A 244 -1.79 3.20 -2.01
CA SER A 244 -2.57 3.62 -3.19
C SER A 244 -3.71 2.65 -3.49
N GLN A 245 -3.51 1.36 -3.24
CA GLN A 245 -4.53 0.33 -3.38
C GLN A 245 -4.45 -0.67 -2.21
N PRO A 246 -4.99 -0.29 -1.04
CA PRO A 246 -4.89 -1.10 0.17
C PRO A 246 -5.54 -2.46 0.03
N ASP A 247 -4.91 -3.49 0.55
CA ASP A 247 -5.52 -4.81 0.59
C ASP A 247 -6.80 -4.81 1.44
N PRO A 248 -7.96 -5.17 0.88
CA PRO A 248 -9.21 -5.12 1.65
C PRO A 248 -9.23 -6.09 2.83
N CYS A 249 -8.57 -7.25 2.70
CA CYS A 249 -8.47 -8.22 3.78
C CYS A 249 -7.66 -7.64 4.94
N MET A 250 -6.54 -6.97 4.70
CA MET A 250 -5.81 -6.27 5.75
C MET A 250 -6.61 -5.10 6.35
N LEU A 251 -7.32 -4.31 5.53
CA LEU A 251 -8.18 -3.25 6.04
C LEU A 251 -9.26 -3.79 6.98
N PHE A 252 -9.86 -4.95 6.66
CA PHE A 252 -10.81 -5.64 7.53
C PHE A 252 -10.18 -6.02 8.88
N ASP A 253 -8.94 -6.50 8.89
CA ASP A 253 -8.23 -6.90 10.11
C ASP A 253 -7.87 -5.70 10.99
N TYR A 254 -7.48 -4.58 10.38
CA TYR A 254 -7.02 -3.38 11.08
C TYR A 254 -8.16 -2.49 11.55
N TYR A 255 -9.25 -2.40 10.81
CA TYR A 255 -10.36 -1.55 11.22
C TYR A 255 -11.00 -2.12 12.49
N PRO A 256 -11.15 -1.34 13.57
CA PRO A 256 -11.65 -1.84 14.85
C PRO A 256 -13.16 -2.08 14.80
N LEU A 257 -13.65 -3.03 13.99
CA LEU A 257 -15.04 -3.42 13.89
C LEU A 257 -15.57 -3.94 15.24
N HIS A 258 -16.87 -3.79 15.48
CA HIS A 258 -17.52 -4.40 16.63
C HIS A 258 -17.23 -5.91 16.66
N PRO A 259 -16.78 -6.51 17.79
CA PRO A 259 -16.30 -7.90 17.81
C PRO A 259 -17.29 -8.92 17.25
N ARG A 260 -18.60 -8.75 17.53
CA ARG A 260 -19.65 -9.63 17.00
C ARG A 260 -19.84 -9.48 15.49
N ILE A 261 -19.67 -8.26 14.95
CA ILE A 261 -19.75 -7.99 13.52
C ILE A 261 -18.54 -8.57 12.79
N ARG A 262 -17.32 -8.38 13.35
CA ARG A 262 -16.11 -9.01 12.81
C ARG A 262 -16.26 -10.52 12.76
N GLY A 263 -16.61 -11.14 13.90
CA GLY A 263 -16.65 -12.60 14.02
C GLY A 263 -17.69 -13.27 13.11
N ILE A 264 -18.78 -12.59 12.74
CA ILE A 264 -19.76 -13.16 11.80
C ILE A 264 -19.35 -12.95 10.33
N ALA A 265 -18.64 -11.86 10.03
CA ALA A 265 -18.31 -11.46 8.66
C ALA A 265 -16.98 -12.02 8.15
N GLU A 266 -16.05 -12.36 9.04
CA GLU A 266 -14.64 -12.65 8.71
C GLU A 266 -14.45 -13.77 7.69
N THR A 267 -15.07 -14.93 7.90
CA THR A 267 -14.92 -16.07 6.98
C THR A 267 -15.43 -15.72 5.57
N ASP A 268 -16.61 -15.12 5.49
CA ASP A 268 -17.22 -14.73 4.21
C ASP A 268 -16.38 -13.64 3.51
N PHE A 269 -15.91 -12.64 4.25
CA PHE A 269 -15.13 -11.53 3.67
C PHE A 269 -13.79 -12.04 3.10
N LYS A 270 -13.05 -12.85 3.86
CA LYS A 270 -11.75 -13.39 3.45
C LYS A 270 -11.84 -14.39 2.28
N GLN A 271 -13.01 -14.99 2.07
CA GLN A 271 -13.27 -15.90 0.94
C GLN A 271 -13.85 -15.18 -0.30
N GLY A 272 -13.96 -13.85 -0.26
CA GLY A 272 -14.55 -13.07 -1.34
C GLY A 272 -16.08 -13.13 -1.42
N ASN A 273 -16.75 -13.73 -0.42
CA ASN A 273 -18.20 -13.70 -0.27
C ASN A 273 -18.64 -12.40 0.43
N TYR A 274 -18.30 -11.26 -0.17
CA TYR A 274 -18.53 -9.92 0.38
C TYR A 274 -20.00 -9.64 0.69
N PHE A 275 -20.91 -10.10 -0.18
CA PHE A 275 -22.35 -10.02 0.07
C PHE A 275 -22.76 -10.79 1.33
N GLY A 276 -22.29 -12.04 1.48
CA GLY A 276 -22.57 -12.87 2.65
C GLY A 276 -22.11 -12.21 3.94
N ALA A 277 -20.89 -11.66 3.94
CA ALA A 277 -20.32 -10.95 5.07
C ALA A 277 -21.23 -9.81 5.56
N VAL A 278 -21.67 -8.94 4.64
CA VAL A 278 -22.59 -7.84 4.98
C VAL A 278 -23.96 -8.34 5.40
N PHE A 279 -24.50 -9.35 4.70
CA PHE A 279 -25.84 -9.88 4.97
C PHE A 279 -25.94 -10.50 6.37
N GLU A 280 -24.94 -11.28 6.79
CA GLU A 280 -24.87 -11.84 8.13
C GLU A 280 -24.65 -10.75 9.20
N ALA A 281 -23.85 -9.73 8.91
CA ALA A 281 -23.70 -8.58 9.79
C ALA A 281 -25.03 -7.82 10.02
N CYS A 282 -25.84 -7.63 8.96
CA CYS A 282 -27.19 -7.06 9.09
C CYS A 282 -28.10 -7.93 9.96
N LYS A 283 -28.06 -9.26 9.82
CA LYS A 283 -28.84 -10.17 10.68
C LYS A 283 -28.43 -10.06 12.14
N VAL A 284 -27.13 -9.97 12.40
CA VAL A 284 -26.61 -9.77 13.76
C VAL A 284 -27.12 -8.47 14.37
N LEU A 285 -27.10 -7.35 13.61
CA LEU A 285 -27.65 -6.08 14.08
C LEU A 285 -29.15 -6.20 14.38
N GLU A 286 -29.92 -6.83 13.48
CA GLU A 286 -31.36 -7.05 13.69
C GLU A 286 -31.64 -7.90 14.93
N ASP A 287 -30.94 -9.01 15.10
CA ASP A 287 -31.09 -9.89 16.26
C ASP A 287 -30.77 -9.14 17.56
N TYR A 288 -29.69 -8.37 17.56
CA TYR A 288 -29.31 -7.52 18.68
C TYR A 288 -30.42 -6.51 19.04
N LEU A 289 -30.99 -5.82 18.05
CA LEU A 289 -32.09 -4.88 18.25
C LEU A 289 -33.33 -5.58 18.82
N ARG A 290 -33.74 -6.71 18.24
CA ARG A 290 -34.91 -7.48 18.69
C ARG A 290 -34.79 -7.88 20.15
N ASN A 291 -33.62 -8.41 20.52
CA ASN A 291 -33.36 -8.89 21.87
C ASN A 291 -33.29 -7.72 22.87
N SER A 292 -32.72 -6.58 22.47
CA SER A 292 -32.60 -5.39 23.32
C SER A 292 -33.94 -4.78 23.73
N ILE A 293 -34.97 -4.88 22.88
CA ILE A 293 -36.31 -4.31 23.15
C ILE A 293 -37.43 -5.35 23.24
N SER A 294 -37.07 -6.64 23.29
CA SER A 294 -38.01 -7.78 23.29
C SER A 294 -39.08 -7.71 22.19
N SER A 295 -38.70 -7.30 20.98
CA SER A 295 -39.62 -7.15 19.84
C SER A 295 -39.62 -8.36 18.91
N LYS A 296 -40.78 -8.63 18.30
CA LYS A 296 -40.97 -9.62 17.23
C LYS A 296 -40.88 -9.00 15.84
N ASN A 297 -40.77 -7.67 15.73
CA ASN A 297 -40.65 -6.98 14.46
C ASN A 297 -39.27 -7.20 13.82
N ILE A 298 -39.17 -6.94 12.52
CA ILE A 298 -37.95 -7.08 11.72
C ILE A 298 -37.70 -5.83 10.87
N GLY A 299 -36.46 -5.67 10.42
CA GLY A 299 -36.01 -4.66 9.47
C GLY A 299 -36.42 -3.23 9.84
N VAL A 300 -37.08 -2.55 8.89
CA VAL A 300 -37.47 -1.14 9.03
C VAL A 300 -38.42 -0.93 10.20
N THR A 301 -39.41 -1.81 10.39
CA THR A 301 -40.40 -1.68 11.47
C THR A 301 -39.72 -1.78 12.84
N LEU A 302 -38.81 -2.75 13.00
CA LEU A 302 -38.01 -2.89 14.21
C LEU A 302 -37.13 -1.66 14.46
N SER A 303 -36.51 -1.11 13.42
CA SER A 303 -35.63 0.06 13.52
C SER A 303 -36.41 1.28 14.02
N LYS A 304 -37.58 1.54 13.44
CA LYS A 304 -38.48 2.62 13.86
C LYS A 304 -39.02 2.43 15.27
N GLU A 305 -39.33 1.19 15.67
CA GLU A 305 -39.76 0.88 17.03
C GLU A 305 -38.62 1.11 18.05
N THR A 306 -37.39 0.77 17.67
CA THR A 306 -36.21 0.89 18.54
C THR A 306 -35.80 2.34 18.70
N LEU A 307 -35.58 3.05 17.59
CA LEU A 307 -34.93 4.37 17.55
C LEU A 307 -35.89 5.52 17.23
N GLY A 308 -37.18 5.23 17.07
CA GLY A 308 -38.22 6.19 16.67
C GLY A 308 -38.32 6.34 15.15
N ASP A 309 -39.49 6.69 14.63
CA ASP A 309 -39.68 6.99 13.20
C ASP A 309 -38.98 8.32 12.86
N PRO A 310 -38.00 8.32 11.94
CA PRO A 310 -37.29 9.55 11.58
C PRO A 310 -38.17 10.56 10.84
N CYS A 311 -39.25 10.10 10.19
CA CYS A 311 -40.19 10.95 9.45
C CYS A 311 -41.28 11.57 10.33
N ASP A 312 -41.37 11.18 11.60
CA ASP A 312 -42.36 11.74 12.52
C ASP A 312 -41.90 13.11 13.03
N ALA A 313 -42.68 14.15 12.71
CA ALA A 313 -42.45 15.52 13.15
C ALA A 313 -42.44 15.64 14.68
N LYS A 314 -43.21 14.82 15.40
CA LYS A 314 -43.25 14.78 16.86
C LYS A 314 -42.25 13.81 17.47
N HIS A 315 -41.59 13.01 16.62
CA HIS A 315 -40.71 11.90 16.97
C HIS A 315 -41.36 10.91 17.94
N SER A 316 -41.84 9.78 17.41
CA SER A 316 -42.36 8.67 18.21
C SER A 316 -41.37 8.28 19.32
N SER A 317 -41.86 8.10 20.56
CA SER A 317 -41.01 7.79 21.72
C SER A 317 -40.12 6.57 21.47
N PRO A 318 -38.80 6.76 21.29
CA PRO A 318 -37.90 5.65 20.98
C PRO A 318 -37.73 4.76 22.21
N LYS A 319 -37.66 3.44 21.99
CA LYS A 319 -37.35 2.50 23.07
C LYS A 319 -35.88 2.55 23.50
N VAL A 320 -35.00 2.96 22.60
CA VAL A 320 -33.57 3.20 22.87
C VAL A 320 -33.21 4.63 22.53
N LYS A 321 -32.76 5.37 23.53
CA LYS A 321 -32.32 6.76 23.39
C LYS A 321 -30.80 6.81 23.20
N ILE A 322 -30.33 7.28 22.04
CA ILE A 322 -28.91 7.40 21.68
C ILE A 322 -28.19 8.47 22.54
N ASN A 323 -28.95 9.43 23.04
CA ASN A 323 -28.56 10.49 23.95
C ASN A 323 -29.68 10.68 25.00
N ALA A 324 -29.60 11.73 25.84
CA ALA A 324 -30.56 11.92 26.94
C ALA A 324 -32.02 12.08 26.47
N LEU A 325 -32.23 12.72 25.30
CA LEU A 325 -33.52 13.19 24.81
C LEU A 325 -34.32 13.88 25.91
N ASP A 326 -33.70 14.84 26.59
CA ASP A 326 -34.32 15.64 27.65
C ASP A 326 -35.03 16.86 27.05
N PRO A 327 -36.39 16.91 27.04
CA PRO A 327 -37.14 18.03 26.48
C PRO A 327 -36.92 19.35 27.22
N THR A 328 -36.36 19.31 28.43
CA THR A 328 -36.06 20.51 29.23
C THR A 328 -34.66 21.08 28.96
N SER A 329 -33.82 20.32 28.24
CA SER A 329 -32.46 20.75 27.92
C SER A 329 -32.42 21.79 26.81
N THR A 330 -31.47 22.72 26.89
CA THR A 330 -31.29 23.80 25.91
C THR A 330 -30.84 23.28 24.53
N ASP A 331 -30.27 22.09 24.47
CA ASP A 331 -29.81 21.41 23.25
C ASP A 331 -30.77 20.29 22.77
N TYR A 332 -32.00 20.24 23.28
CA TYR A 332 -32.98 19.19 22.95
C TYR A 332 -33.17 18.99 21.44
N VAL A 333 -33.23 20.06 20.65
CA VAL A 333 -33.38 19.97 19.19
C VAL A 333 -32.20 19.20 18.57
N SER A 334 -30.98 19.49 18.99
CA SER A 334 -29.79 18.78 18.53
C SER A 334 -29.77 17.31 18.96
N GLN A 335 -30.21 17.02 20.18
CA GLN A 335 -30.36 15.64 20.66
C GLN A 335 -31.39 14.86 19.81
N LEU A 336 -32.51 15.51 19.49
CA LEU A 336 -33.56 14.95 18.65
C LEU A 336 -33.08 14.68 17.22
N ASP A 337 -32.32 15.61 16.64
CA ASP A 337 -31.75 15.45 15.30
C ASP A 337 -30.74 14.30 15.24
N GLU A 338 -29.87 14.15 16.25
CA GLU A 338 -28.95 13.02 16.34
C GLU A 338 -29.72 11.68 16.40
N GLN A 339 -30.76 11.60 17.25
CA GLN A 339 -31.59 10.40 17.38
C GLN A 339 -32.27 10.04 16.05
N LYS A 340 -32.88 11.02 15.37
CA LYS A 340 -33.47 10.84 14.05
C LYS A 340 -32.43 10.42 13.01
N GLY A 341 -31.23 10.98 13.08
CA GLY A 341 -30.09 10.60 12.24
C GLY A 341 -29.75 9.11 12.36
N TYR A 342 -29.55 8.61 13.58
CA TYR A 342 -29.27 7.18 13.81
C TYR A 342 -30.42 6.26 13.38
N SER A 343 -31.66 6.68 13.60
CA SER A 343 -32.81 5.93 13.09
C SER A 343 -32.82 5.87 11.57
N SER A 344 -32.54 7.00 10.90
CA SER A 344 -32.50 7.10 9.43
C SER A 344 -31.40 6.22 8.83
N ILE A 345 -30.20 6.23 9.42
CA ILE A 345 -29.07 5.39 8.99
C ILE A 345 -29.41 3.91 9.18
N THR A 346 -30.03 3.54 10.31
CA THR A 346 -30.42 2.14 10.58
C THR A 346 -31.47 1.63 9.60
N VAL A 347 -32.51 2.44 9.35
CA VAL A 347 -33.54 2.14 8.34
C VAL A 347 -32.89 2.01 6.95
N GLY A 348 -32.03 2.96 6.59
CA GLY A 348 -31.30 2.96 5.33
C GLY A 348 -30.42 1.73 5.16
N ALA A 349 -29.67 1.33 6.19
CA ALA A 349 -28.82 0.14 6.16
C ALA A 349 -29.62 -1.13 5.88
N PHE A 350 -30.77 -1.34 6.55
CA PHE A 350 -31.62 -2.50 6.26
C PHE A 350 -32.24 -2.43 4.86
N GLN A 351 -32.65 -1.24 4.40
CA GLN A 351 -33.25 -1.09 3.07
C GLN A 351 -32.24 -1.20 1.93
N ALA A 352 -31.00 -0.77 2.12
CA ALA A 352 -29.99 -0.71 1.08
C ALA A 352 -29.10 -1.97 1.05
N PHE A 353 -28.68 -2.46 2.23
CA PHE A 353 -27.70 -3.55 2.31
C PHE A 353 -28.38 -4.93 2.30
N ARG A 354 -29.53 -5.06 2.98
CA ARG A 354 -30.22 -6.35 3.15
C ARG A 354 -31.29 -6.61 2.09
N ASN A 355 -32.19 -5.65 1.86
CA ASN A 355 -33.41 -5.88 1.07
C ASN A 355 -33.20 -6.08 -0.45
N PRO A 356 -32.39 -5.28 -1.18
CA PRO A 356 -32.33 -5.37 -2.64
C PRO A 356 -31.65 -6.66 -3.11
N LYS A 357 -30.64 -7.12 -2.35
CA LYS A 357 -29.75 -8.23 -2.69
C LYS A 357 -30.23 -9.59 -2.16
N GLY A 358 -31.16 -9.63 -1.20
CA GLY A 358 -31.76 -10.86 -0.67
C GLY A 358 -32.98 -11.39 -1.45
N HIS A 359 -33.55 -10.59 -2.35
CA HIS A 359 -34.77 -10.93 -3.09
C HIS A 359 -34.52 -11.31 -4.55
N GLN A 360 -33.26 -11.40 -4.97
CA GLN A 360 -32.87 -11.55 -6.37
C GLN A 360 -31.81 -12.64 -6.52
N PRO A 361 -31.82 -13.40 -7.63
CA PRO A 361 -30.81 -14.42 -7.91
C PRO A 361 -29.36 -13.87 -7.90
N LYS A 362 -28.41 -14.67 -7.40
CA LYS A 362 -26.98 -14.31 -7.25
C LYS A 362 -26.26 -14.09 -8.60
N ASP A 363 -26.80 -14.60 -9.69
CA ASP A 363 -26.24 -14.51 -11.04
C ASP A 363 -26.55 -13.16 -11.73
N LYS A 364 -27.27 -12.24 -11.06
CA LYS A 364 -27.51 -10.89 -11.58
C LYS A 364 -26.35 -9.95 -11.29
N SER A 365 -25.90 -9.24 -12.32
CA SER A 365 -24.71 -8.35 -12.31
C SER A 365 -24.73 -7.21 -11.28
N TRP A 366 -25.89 -6.82 -10.74
CA TRP A 366 -26.03 -5.75 -9.74
C TRP A 366 -26.05 -6.26 -8.28
N VAL A 367 -25.98 -7.57 -8.07
CA VAL A 367 -25.91 -8.20 -6.73
C VAL A 367 -24.47 -8.27 -6.21
N GLY A 368 -23.48 -8.09 -7.09
CA GLY A 368 -22.07 -8.02 -6.71
C GLY A 368 -21.83 -6.87 -5.72
N VAL A 369 -21.05 -7.15 -4.68
CA VAL A 369 -20.52 -6.16 -3.74
C VAL A 369 -19.01 -6.27 -3.87
N ASP A 370 -18.34 -5.18 -4.20
CA ASP A 370 -16.88 -5.17 -4.20
C ASP A 370 -16.35 -5.14 -2.74
N PRO A 371 -15.09 -5.53 -2.50
CA PRO A 371 -14.55 -5.60 -1.15
C PRO A 371 -14.59 -4.29 -0.35
N TYR A 372 -14.39 -3.14 -1.03
CA TYR A 372 -14.38 -1.84 -0.37
C TYR A 372 -15.80 -1.39 -0.04
N GLU A 373 -16.77 -1.59 -0.95
CA GLU A 373 -18.19 -1.36 -0.67
C GLU A 373 -18.64 -2.22 0.53
N ALA A 374 -18.24 -3.50 0.58
CA ALA A 374 -18.58 -4.37 1.69
C ALA A 374 -17.95 -3.91 3.01
N LEU A 375 -16.69 -3.46 2.98
CA LEU A 375 -16.02 -2.93 4.16
C LEU A 375 -16.74 -1.67 4.68
N ASP A 376 -17.11 -0.73 3.80
CA ASP A 376 -17.86 0.47 4.17
C ASP A 376 -19.20 0.11 4.84
N GLN A 377 -19.92 -0.85 4.28
CA GLN A 377 -21.18 -1.35 4.83
C GLN A 377 -20.99 -1.99 6.21
N LEU A 378 -19.95 -2.83 6.37
CA LEU A 378 -19.60 -3.44 7.65
C LEU A 378 -19.22 -2.39 8.71
N VAL A 379 -18.48 -1.34 8.32
CA VAL A 379 -18.13 -0.21 9.19
C VAL A 379 -19.38 0.51 9.68
N ILE A 380 -20.34 0.80 8.80
CA ILE A 380 -21.61 1.44 9.15
C ILE A 380 -22.39 0.55 10.14
N ILE A 381 -22.55 -0.73 9.85
CA ILE A 381 -23.27 -1.69 10.72
C ILE A 381 -22.58 -1.78 12.09
N SER A 382 -21.26 -1.90 12.10
CA SER A 382 -20.45 -1.92 13.32
C SER A 382 -20.62 -0.63 14.15
N HIS A 383 -20.61 0.54 13.52
CA HIS A 383 -20.82 1.82 14.20
C HIS A 383 -22.21 1.92 14.83
N LEU A 384 -23.26 1.52 14.10
CA LEU A 384 -24.63 1.46 14.61
C LEU A 384 -24.70 0.57 15.86
N MET A 385 -24.14 -0.66 15.79
CA MET A 385 -24.15 -1.59 16.91
C MET A 385 -23.48 -1.00 18.15
N LYS A 386 -22.28 -0.42 18.01
CA LYS A 386 -21.56 0.24 19.11
C LYS A 386 -22.33 1.41 19.73
N ARG A 387 -22.99 2.24 18.90
CA ARG A 387 -23.73 3.41 19.40
C ARG A 387 -24.96 2.99 20.18
N ILE A 388 -25.67 1.95 19.73
CA ILE A 388 -26.85 1.40 20.40
C ILE A 388 -26.45 0.66 21.68
N GLU A 389 -25.38 -0.13 21.65
CA GLU A 389 -24.79 -0.73 22.85
C GLU A 389 -24.45 0.32 23.89
N LYS A 390 -23.72 1.38 23.50
CA LYS A 390 -23.37 2.46 24.41
C LYS A 390 -24.61 3.10 25.04
N ALA A 391 -25.66 3.34 24.26
CA ALA A 391 -26.92 3.89 24.75
C ALA A 391 -27.60 2.99 25.80
N LEU A 392 -27.63 1.68 25.54
CA LEU A 392 -28.23 0.69 26.45
C LEU A 392 -27.43 0.53 27.76
N HIS A 393 -26.09 0.65 27.71
CA HIS A 393 -25.23 0.56 28.89
C HIS A 393 -25.07 1.89 29.66
N SER A 394 -25.35 3.02 29.01
CA SER A 394 -25.32 4.36 29.64
C SER A 394 -26.66 4.80 30.20
N SER A 395 -27.70 3.97 30.04
CA SER A 395 -29.00 4.20 30.67
C SER A 395 -28.89 3.83 32.15
N PRO A 396 -29.26 4.74 33.09
CA PRO A 396 -29.16 4.50 34.53
C PRO A 396 -30.03 3.34 35.03
#